data_AF-A0A3D3G301-F1
#
_entry.id   AF-A0A3D3G301-F1
#
_cell.length_a   1.000
_cell.length_b   1.000
_cell.length_c   1.000
_cell.angle_alpha   90.00
_cell.angle_beta   90.00
_cell.angle_gamma   90.00
#
_symmetry.space_group_name_H-M   'P 1'
#
loop_
_entity.id
_entity.type
_entity.pdbx_description
1 polymer ?
#
loop_
_entity_poly.entity_id
_entity_poly.type
_entity_poly.pdbx_seq_one_letter_code
_entity_poly.pdbx_strand_id
1 'polypeptide(L)'
;MVTTTTQPVRKLTQKKSPALSHKETVKFFSEPERDTAEKEKFAEIYLERFIDTITLEEKEFPQNLEDLGAWLNNKNIQACESFQSYLERRRQNGAREYFKNVGEALEFLVKIGPTKMVDGSWLYSLCKYWQNPVYNEAISIYLDELGGGSSSLNHVCLYQQLLDQLELNDFENLLSDEHYIQAAVQLALAYAPAEYIPEVLGFNMGYEQLPLHLLISNYELKELGIDSHYFNLHITIDNFDNGHAQKALEGVLKVAQRYQDKEEFLRRVKIGYYLNDVGIGSTAVVKNLDLRSNVEKILIKKAKVGRFIHGDKCRIENRQINDWLQDDESTVAFLDALIRKNWIKPGEDVQESRFWKLIDDDRGKMFGVFSYPEKQMIYDWIQGPQSTSTTSLRGWARKHEQKNQNQDRPEDMVDFELTFLKKSYQAETDFQKRMNMLLPYLAPHMHHTPVGLWSTDQFTRSLFPALKASFV
;
A
#
# COMPACT_ATOMS: atom_id res chain seq x y z
N MET A 1 -29.89 2.80 -34.24
CA MET A 1 -29.15 4.02 -34.57
C MET A 1 -27.87 3.99 -33.77
N VAL A 2 -26.73 3.79 -34.43
CA VAL A 2 -25.42 3.78 -33.77
C VAL A 2 -25.11 5.22 -33.39
N THR A 3 -25.28 5.56 -32.11
CA THR A 3 -24.81 6.82 -31.57
C THR A 3 -23.28 6.78 -31.60
N THR A 4 -22.71 7.53 -32.53
CA THR A 4 -21.29 7.88 -32.57
C THR A 4 -20.97 8.64 -31.29
N THR A 5 -20.47 7.93 -30.27
CA THR A 5 -19.91 8.54 -29.08
C THR A 5 -18.65 9.30 -29.51
N THR A 6 -18.74 10.61 -29.61
CA THR A 6 -17.60 11.50 -29.80
C THR A 6 -16.56 11.22 -28.72
N GLN A 7 -15.31 10.95 -29.12
CA GLN A 7 -14.20 10.72 -28.19
C GLN A 7 -14.04 11.96 -27.29
N PRO A 8 -13.98 11.80 -25.96
CA PRO A 8 -13.73 12.93 -25.07
C PRO A 8 -12.30 13.43 -25.29
N VAL A 9 -12.16 14.67 -25.74
CA VAL A 9 -10.87 15.33 -25.99
C VAL A 9 -10.44 16.05 -24.71
N ARG A 10 -9.24 15.74 -24.20
CA ARG A 10 -8.66 16.41 -23.03
C ARG A 10 -8.49 17.91 -23.29
N LYS A 11 -9.10 18.74 -22.47
CA LYS A 11 -8.83 20.19 -22.46
C LYS A 11 -7.71 20.46 -21.47
N LEU A 12 -6.54 20.83 -21.95
CA LEU A 12 -5.44 21.29 -21.08
C LEU A 12 -5.88 22.56 -20.36
N THR A 13 -6.06 22.50 -19.04
CA THR A 13 -6.32 23.69 -18.23
C THR A 13 -5.13 23.96 -17.33
N GLN A 14 -4.37 25.03 -17.61
CA GLN A 14 -3.28 25.48 -16.72
C GLN A 14 -3.87 25.99 -15.40
N LYS A 15 -4.17 25.09 -14.46
CA LYS A 15 -4.67 25.44 -13.13
C LYS A 15 -3.54 25.40 -12.11
N LYS A 16 -3.38 26.54 -11.42
CA LYS A 16 -2.95 26.66 -10.02
C LYS A 16 -3.08 25.37 -9.21
N SER A 17 -2.01 24.62 -9.00
CA SER A 17 -1.97 23.51 -8.06
C SER A 17 -2.37 23.93 -6.63
N PRO A 18 -3.32 23.23 -5.98
CA PRO A 18 -3.59 23.43 -4.55
C PRO A 18 -2.36 23.13 -3.68
N ALA A 19 -2.16 23.90 -2.62
CA ALA A 19 -1.02 23.80 -1.70
C ALA A 19 -1.16 22.64 -0.69
N LEU A 20 -1.73 21.49 -1.10
CA LEU A 20 -1.81 20.30 -0.25
C LEU A 20 -0.55 19.45 -0.40
N SER A 21 -0.08 18.93 0.73
CA SER A 21 0.91 17.86 0.78
C SER A 21 0.33 16.57 0.17
N HIS A 22 1.18 15.59 -0.15
CA HIS A 22 0.73 14.29 -0.65
C HIS A 22 -0.09 13.52 0.40
N LYS A 23 0.32 13.57 1.67
CA LYS A 23 -0.46 13.03 2.79
C LYS A 23 -1.82 13.70 2.92
N GLU A 24 -1.89 15.02 2.78
CA GLU A 24 -3.17 15.76 2.79
C GLU A 24 -4.03 15.43 1.56
N THR A 25 -3.40 15.18 0.41
CA THR A 25 -4.09 14.73 -0.81
C THR A 25 -4.73 13.35 -0.63
N VAL A 26 -4.03 12.40 -0.01
CA VAL A 26 -4.61 11.09 0.35
C VAL A 26 -5.82 11.28 1.25
N LYS A 27 -5.71 12.10 2.31
CA LYS A 27 -6.84 12.40 3.20
C LYS A 27 -8.02 13.01 2.45
N PHE A 28 -7.77 13.97 1.57
CA PHE A 28 -8.80 14.63 0.77
C PHE A 28 -9.63 13.63 -0.04
N PHE A 29 -9.00 12.65 -0.70
CA PHE A 29 -9.71 11.63 -1.47
C PHE A 29 -10.43 10.59 -0.60
N SER A 30 -9.90 10.34 0.60
CA SER A 30 -10.44 9.36 1.55
C SER A 30 -11.60 9.89 2.41
N GLU A 31 -11.91 11.18 2.37
CA GLU A 31 -13.05 11.76 3.10
C GLU A 31 -14.40 11.31 2.51
N PRO A 32 -15.26 10.58 3.25
CA PRO A 32 -16.53 10.06 2.71
C PRO A 32 -17.54 11.15 2.35
N GLU A 33 -17.64 12.19 3.16
CA GLU A 33 -18.61 13.28 3.02
C GLU A 33 -18.29 14.26 1.88
N ARG A 34 -17.10 14.14 1.29
CA ARG A 34 -16.64 15.07 0.25
C ARG A 34 -17.29 14.73 -1.09
N ASP A 35 -17.86 15.75 -1.72
CA ASP A 35 -18.54 15.62 -3.01
C ASP A 35 -17.64 15.01 -4.10
N THR A 36 -18.23 14.12 -4.89
CA THR A 36 -17.48 13.41 -5.95
C THR A 36 -17.00 14.36 -7.03
N ALA A 37 -17.76 15.40 -7.40
CA ALA A 37 -17.33 16.35 -8.43
C ALA A 37 -16.16 17.22 -7.93
N GLU A 38 -16.08 17.52 -6.62
CA GLU A 38 -14.88 18.12 -6.02
C GLU A 38 -13.66 17.19 -6.16
N LYS A 39 -13.83 15.89 -5.87
CA LYS A 39 -12.76 14.90 -6.03
C LYS A 39 -12.31 14.79 -7.49
N GLU A 40 -13.24 14.72 -8.45
CA GLU A 40 -12.92 14.64 -9.88
C GLU A 40 -12.15 15.88 -10.37
N LYS A 41 -12.57 17.08 -9.94
CA LYS A 41 -11.88 18.33 -10.30
C LYS A 41 -10.46 18.39 -9.72
N PHE A 42 -10.27 17.92 -8.48
CA PHE A 42 -8.94 17.91 -7.86
C PHE A 42 -8.04 16.83 -8.45
N ALA A 43 -8.59 15.66 -8.77
CA ALA A 43 -7.90 14.57 -9.46
C ALA A 43 -7.28 15.03 -10.78
N GLU A 44 -8.05 15.74 -11.62
CA GLU A 44 -7.54 16.35 -12.85
C GLU A 44 -6.28 17.19 -12.56
N ILE A 45 -6.40 18.18 -11.68
CA ILE A 45 -5.29 19.10 -11.35
C ILE A 45 -4.07 18.35 -10.79
N TYR A 46 -4.29 17.34 -9.95
CA TYR A 46 -3.21 16.61 -9.30
C TYR A 46 -2.46 15.71 -10.30
N LEU A 47 -3.18 15.01 -11.18
CA LEU A 47 -2.59 14.14 -12.21
C LEU A 47 -1.75 14.94 -13.20
N GLU A 48 -2.19 16.14 -13.61
CA GLU A 48 -1.42 16.98 -14.53
C GLU A 48 -0.02 17.32 -14.00
N ARG A 49 0.14 17.48 -12.68
CA ARG A 49 1.46 17.72 -12.05
C ARG A 49 2.48 16.64 -12.37
N PHE A 50 2.05 15.38 -12.41
CA PHE A 50 2.94 14.24 -12.62
C PHE A 50 3.07 13.89 -14.09
N ILE A 51 1.99 13.98 -14.85
CA ILE A 51 2.02 13.72 -16.30
C ILE A 51 3.07 14.62 -16.98
N ASP A 52 3.14 15.90 -16.60
CA ASP A 52 4.09 16.86 -17.17
C ASP A 52 5.55 16.58 -16.76
N THR A 53 5.80 15.76 -15.73
CA THR A 53 7.15 15.37 -15.28
C THR A 53 7.67 14.11 -15.96
N ILE A 54 6.82 13.37 -16.68
CA ILE A 54 7.22 12.12 -17.35
C ILE A 54 7.87 12.45 -18.70
N THR A 55 9.19 12.28 -18.78
CA THR A 55 9.95 12.37 -20.03
C THR A 55 9.82 11.07 -20.84
N LEU A 56 8.83 11.01 -21.74
CA LEU A 56 8.49 9.78 -22.46
C LEU A 56 9.60 9.30 -23.40
N GLU A 57 10.44 10.19 -23.92
CA GLU A 57 11.50 9.88 -24.88
C GLU A 57 12.61 9.01 -24.27
N GLU A 58 12.81 9.10 -22.95
CA GLU A 58 13.83 8.36 -22.21
C GLU A 58 13.33 6.99 -21.71
N LYS A 59 12.04 6.71 -21.91
CA LYS A 59 11.36 5.56 -21.33
C LYS A 59 11.13 4.46 -22.37
N GLU A 60 11.64 3.26 -22.10
CA GLU A 60 11.48 2.09 -22.97
C GLU A 60 10.04 1.60 -23.02
N PHE A 61 9.39 1.71 -24.17
CA PHE A 61 8.02 1.23 -24.34
C PHE A 61 7.79 0.85 -25.81
N PRO A 62 6.97 -0.18 -26.10
CA PRO A 62 6.71 -0.58 -27.48
C PRO A 62 6.13 0.55 -28.34
N GLN A 63 6.53 0.60 -29.61
CA GLN A 63 6.06 1.62 -30.56
C GLN A 63 4.66 1.32 -31.10
N ASN A 64 4.24 0.04 -31.10
CA ASN A 64 2.95 -0.39 -31.60
C ASN A 64 2.18 -1.19 -30.54
N LEU A 65 0.85 -1.22 -30.66
CA LEU A 65 -0.05 -1.90 -29.71
C LEU A 65 0.16 -3.43 -29.72
N GLU A 66 0.42 -4.00 -30.90
CA GLU A 66 0.65 -5.43 -31.10
C GLU A 66 1.90 -5.96 -30.38
N ASP A 67 2.87 -5.08 -30.13
CA ASP A 67 4.14 -5.43 -29.48
C ASP A 67 4.02 -5.46 -27.94
N LEU A 68 2.96 -4.91 -27.36
CA LEU A 68 2.75 -4.83 -25.91
C LEU A 68 2.76 -6.21 -25.25
N GLY A 69 2.09 -7.20 -25.86
CA GLY A 69 1.97 -8.53 -25.25
C GLY A 69 3.32 -9.24 -25.13
N ALA A 70 4.12 -9.26 -26.21
CA ALA A 70 5.45 -9.86 -26.18
C ALA A 70 6.39 -9.14 -25.19
N TRP A 71 6.28 -7.80 -25.12
CA TRP A 71 7.09 -7.00 -24.21
C TRP A 71 6.78 -7.26 -22.73
N LEU A 72 5.50 -7.30 -22.36
CA LEU A 72 5.08 -7.62 -20.98
C LEU A 72 5.47 -9.05 -20.59
N ASN A 73 5.28 -10.02 -21.49
CA ASN A 73 5.68 -11.41 -21.25
C ASN A 73 7.20 -11.53 -21.01
N ASN A 74 8.01 -10.82 -21.80
CA ASN A 74 9.47 -10.81 -21.61
C ASN A 74 9.87 -10.22 -20.25
N LYS A 75 9.20 -9.15 -19.78
CA LYS A 75 9.41 -8.61 -18.43
C LYS A 75 9.03 -9.63 -17.34
N ASN A 76 7.92 -10.34 -17.50
CA ASN A 76 7.50 -11.38 -16.56
C ASN A 76 8.53 -12.53 -16.49
N ILE A 77 9.03 -13.00 -17.64
CA ILE A 77 10.08 -14.02 -17.72
C ILE A 77 11.34 -13.56 -16.99
N GLN A 78 11.80 -12.33 -17.25
CA GLN A 78 12.99 -11.76 -16.59
C GLN A 78 12.84 -11.69 -15.05
N ALA A 79 11.66 -11.30 -14.56
CA ALA A 79 11.38 -11.29 -13.13
C ALA A 79 11.42 -12.71 -12.53
N CYS A 80 10.82 -13.68 -13.22
CA CYS A 80 10.84 -15.09 -12.82
C CYS A 80 12.27 -15.67 -12.81
N GLU A 81 13.07 -15.43 -13.85
CA GLU A 81 14.47 -15.88 -13.93
C GLU A 81 15.34 -15.25 -12.83
N SER A 82 15.14 -13.96 -12.55
CA SER A 82 15.81 -13.26 -11.46
C SER A 82 15.45 -13.86 -10.10
N PHE A 83 14.18 -14.22 -9.90
CA PHE A 83 13.73 -14.88 -8.68
C PHE A 83 14.29 -16.31 -8.55
N GLN A 84 14.36 -17.09 -9.64
CA GLN A 84 15.01 -18.41 -9.61
C GLN A 84 16.48 -18.30 -9.21
N SER A 85 17.19 -17.35 -9.80
CA SER A 85 18.58 -17.04 -9.43
C SER A 85 18.69 -16.68 -7.95
N TYR A 86 17.74 -15.90 -7.41
CA TYR A 86 17.66 -15.60 -5.98
C TYR A 86 17.47 -16.86 -5.13
N LEU A 87 16.52 -17.74 -5.48
CA LEU A 87 16.29 -18.99 -4.76
C LEU A 87 17.48 -19.94 -4.79
N GLU A 88 18.23 -19.99 -5.89
CA GLU A 88 19.48 -20.77 -5.97
C GLU A 88 20.54 -20.26 -5.00
N ARG A 89 20.74 -18.93 -4.92
CA ARG A 89 21.63 -18.33 -3.91
C ARG A 89 21.17 -18.66 -2.49
N ARG A 90 19.86 -18.55 -2.21
CA ARG A 90 19.32 -18.88 -0.88
C ARG A 90 19.51 -20.36 -0.52
N ARG A 91 19.36 -21.28 -1.48
CA ARG A 91 19.65 -22.72 -1.30
C ARG A 91 21.11 -23.02 -0.95
N GLN A 92 22.03 -22.14 -1.34
CA GLN A 92 23.45 -22.22 -1.01
C GLN A 92 23.80 -21.46 0.29
N ASN A 93 22.82 -21.25 1.18
CA ASN A 93 22.95 -20.47 2.42
C ASN A 93 23.32 -18.99 2.19
N GLY A 94 22.99 -18.44 1.02
CA GLY A 94 23.09 -17.00 0.79
C GLY A 94 22.20 -16.21 1.75
N ALA A 95 22.65 -14.99 2.10
CA ALA A 95 21.90 -14.08 2.95
C ALA A 95 20.61 -13.58 2.28
N ARG A 96 19.69 -13.07 3.09
CA ARG A 96 18.54 -12.27 2.64
C ARG A 96 19.03 -11.04 1.87
N GLU A 97 18.31 -10.69 0.81
CA GLU A 97 18.60 -9.56 -0.06
C GLU A 97 17.83 -8.31 0.37
N TYR A 98 16.60 -8.45 0.88
CA TYR A 98 15.72 -7.30 1.15
C TYR A 98 15.69 -6.91 2.62
N PHE A 99 15.55 -7.88 3.52
CA PHE A 99 15.38 -7.63 4.95
C PHE A 99 16.43 -8.42 5.73
N LYS A 100 17.38 -7.74 6.38
CA LYS A 100 18.41 -8.40 7.19
C LYS A 100 17.87 -8.91 8.52
N ASN A 101 16.83 -8.27 9.05
CA ASN A 101 16.21 -8.59 10.33
C ASN A 101 14.72 -8.20 10.34
N VAL A 102 14.04 -8.42 11.46
CA VAL A 102 12.60 -8.16 11.58
C VAL A 102 12.33 -6.66 11.52
N GLY A 103 13.14 -5.82 12.18
CA GLY A 103 13.01 -4.37 12.19
C GLY A 103 13.00 -3.78 10.78
N GLU A 104 13.92 -4.20 9.91
CA GLU A 104 13.97 -3.74 8.51
C GLU A 104 12.70 -4.15 7.74
N ALA A 105 12.15 -5.35 8.00
CA ALA A 105 10.89 -5.77 7.43
C ALA A 105 9.69 -4.96 7.94
N LEU A 106 9.64 -4.65 9.25
CA LEU A 106 8.60 -3.78 9.82
C LEU A 106 8.67 -2.37 9.22
N GLU A 107 9.87 -1.82 9.09
CA GLU A 107 10.10 -0.52 8.44
C GLU A 107 9.58 -0.52 7.00
N PHE A 108 9.91 -1.56 6.23
CA PHE A 108 9.43 -1.71 4.85
C PHE A 108 7.90 -1.70 4.79
N LEU A 109 7.22 -2.49 5.63
CA LEU A 109 5.76 -2.56 5.68
C LEU A 109 5.14 -1.19 5.99
N VAL A 110 5.67 -0.46 6.98
CA VAL A 110 5.18 0.89 7.26
C VAL A 110 5.36 1.80 6.04
N LYS A 111 6.55 1.81 5.42
CA LYS A 111 6.89 2.74 4.33
C LYS A 111 6.06 2.53 3.06
N ILE A 112 5.68 1.29 2.73
CA ILE A 112 4.81 1.01 1.58
C ILE A 112 3.32 1.09 1.93
N GLY A 113 2.99 1.20 3.21
CA GLY A 113 1.62 1.16 3.73
C GLY A 113 0.66 2.13 3.04
N PRO A 114 1.00 3.43 2.86
CA PRO A 114 0.12 4.36 2.14
C PRO A 114 -0.31 3.84 0.77
N THR A 115 0.61 3.28 -0.01
CA THR A 115 0.31 2.72 -1.34
C THR A 115 -0.58 1.48 -1.25
N LYS A 116 -0.30 0.57 -0.31
CA LYS A 116 -1.05 -0.69 -0.18
C LYS A 116 -2.44 -0.54 0.45
N MET A 117 -2.66 0.54 1.20
CA MET A 117 -3.96 0.88 1.76
C MET A 117 -4.96 1.44 0.73
N VAL A 118 -4.54 1.66 -0.52
CA VAL A 118 -5.41 2.14 -1.60
C VAL A 118 -5.32 1.26 -2.85
N ASP A 119 -4.94 -0.01 -2.66
CA ASP A 119 -4.74 -0.97 -3.74
C ASP A 119 -5.99 -1.15 -4.61
N GLY A 120 -5.79 -1.32 -5.92
CA GLY A 120 -6.86 -1.36 -6.93
C GLY A 120 -7.57 -0.03 -7.21
N SER A 121 -7.41 1.01 -6.37
CA SER A 121 -8.27 2.21 -6.41
C SER A 121 -8.30 2.94 -7.76
N TRP A 122 -7.22 2.90 -8.54
CA TRP A 122 -7.12 3.57 -9.84
C TRP A 122 -8.20 3.13 -10.85
N LEU A 123 -8.79 1.94 -10.67
CA LEU A 123 -9.84 1.41 -11.52
C LEU A 123 -11.25 1.87 -11.16
N TYR A 124 -11.44 2.47 -9.98
CA TYR A 124 -12.77 2.87 -9.49
C TYR A 124 -13.50 3.82 -10.46
N SER A 125 -12.77 4.71 -11.15
CA SER A 125 -13.31 5.65 -12.14
C SER A 125 -14.02 4.96 -13.31
N LEU A 126 -13.72 3.68 -13.56
CA LEU A 126 -14.33 2.88 -14.62
C LEU A 126 -15.64 2.22 -14.18
N CYS A 127 -15.89 2.04 -12.88
CA CYS A 127 -17.09 1.37 -12.37
C CYS A 127 -18.39 2.07 -12.79
N LYS A 128 -18.38 3.40 -12.95
CA LYS A 128 -19.56 4.15 -13.45
C LYS A 128 -19.95 3.78 -14.89
N TYR A 129 -19.06 3.13 -15.64
CA TYR A 129 -19.31 2.65 -17.00
C TYR A 129 -19.60 1.15 -17.08
N TRP A 130 -20.04 0.53 -15.99
CA TRP A 130 -20.31 -0.92 -15.89
C TRP A 130 -21.21 -1.51 -16.98
N GLN A 131 -22.06 -0.68 -17.62
CA GLN A 131 -22.93 -1.11 -18.71
C GLN A 131 -22.18 -1.28 -20.05
N ASN A 132 -20.98 -0.73 -20.17
CA ASN A 132 -20.21 -0.78 -21.40
C ASN A 132 -19.19 -1.93 -21.33
N PRO A 133 -19.40 -3.04 -22.08
CA PRO A 133 -18.56 -4.23 -21.98
C PRO A 133 -17.09 -4.01 -22.34
N VAL A 134 -16.75 -2.88 -22.97
CA VAL A 134 -15.36 -2.54 -23.30
C VAL A 134 -14.49 -2.37 -22.04
N TYR A 135 -15.09 -2.06 -20.89
CA TYR A 135 -14.40 -1.88 -19.61
C TYR A 135 -14.48 -3.10 -18.69
N ASN A 136 -15.07 -4.21 -19.16
CA ASN A 136 -15.30 -5.38 -18.30
C ASN A 136 -14.01 -5.94 -17.70
N GLU A 137 -12.90 -5.98 -18.46
CA GLU A 137 -11.62 -6.49 -17.93
C GLU A 137 -11.15 -5.65 -16.74
N ALA A 138 -11.08 -4.34 -16.92
CA ALA A 138 -10.66 -3.40 -15.89
C ALA A 138 -11.60 -3.42 -14.67
N ILE A 139 -12.93 -3.47 -14.87
CA ILE A 139 -13.88 -3.55 -13.76
C ILE A 139 -13.76 -4.90 -13.04
N SER A 140 -13.54 -6.00 -13.76
CA SER A 140 -13.38 -7.32 -13.15
C SER A 140 -12.11 -7.40 -12.29
N ILE A 141 -10.99 -6.85 -12.76
CA ILE A 141 -9.75 -6.74 -11.97
C ILE A 141 -10.05 -5.97 -10.69
N TYR A 142 -10.72 -4.82 -10.78
CA TYR A 142 -11.05 -4.05 -9.58
C TYR A 142 -11.88 -4.87 -8.57
N LEU A 143 -12.89 -5.59 -9.04
CA LEU A 143 -13.71 -6.43 -8.16
C LEU A 143 -12.92 -7.60 -7.56
N ASP A 144 -11.88 -8.09 -8.24
CA ASP A 144 -10.94 -9.08 -7.70
C ASP A 144 -10.07 -8.46 -6.59
N GLU A 145 -9.52 -7.26 -6.79
CA GLU A 145 -8.79 -6.49 -5.77
C GLU A 145 -9.64 -6.22 -4.52
N LEU A 146 -10.95 -6.00 -4.73
CA LEU A 146 -11.93 -5.83 -3.67
C LEU A 146 -12.31 -7.15 -2.98
N GLY A 147 -11.72 -8.29 -3.38
CA GLY A 147 -11.94 -9.61 -2.82
C GLY A 147 -13.31 -10.20 -3.16
N GLY A 148 -13.99 -9.70 -4.19
CA GLY A 148 -15.36 -10.08 -4.54
C GLY A 148 -16.35 -9.86 -3.38
N GLY A 149 -16.05 -8.95 -2.46
CA GLY A 149 -16.80 -8.66 -1.24
C GLY A 149 -16.45 -9.51 -0.02
N SER A 150 -15.42 -10.35 -0.08
CA SER A 150 -14.88 -11.06 1.09
C SER A 150 -13.77 -10.26 1.75
N SER A 151 -13.88 -10.00 3.06
CA SER A 151 -12.82 -9.30 3.80
C SER A 151 -11.51 -10.08 3.87
N SER A 152 -11.57 -11.42 3.79
CA SER A 152 -10.37 -12.27 3.80
C SER A 152 -9.63 -12.28 2.47
N LEU A 153 -10.20 -11.68 1.43
CA LEU A 153 -9.60 -11.57 0.10
C LEU A 153 -9.52 -10.13 -0.39
N ASN A 154 -10.10 -9.17 0.33
CA ASN A 154 -9.99 -7.75 0.02
C ASN A 154 -8.58 -7.26 0.34
N HIS A 155 -7.89 -6.67 -0.63
CA HIS A 155 -6.47 -6.33 -0.52
C HIS A 155 -6.19 -5.33 0.61
N VAL A 156 -7.05 -4.31 0.76
CA VAL A 156 -6.93 -3.32 1.84
C VAL A 156 -7.22 -3.95 3.20
N CYS A 157 -8.24 -4.80 3.32
CA CYS A 157 -8.51 -5.54 4.57
C CYS A 157 -7.33 -6.42 4.98
N LEU A 158 -6.73 -7.14 4.02
CA LEU A 158 -5.57 -8.00 4.27
C LEU A 158 -4.35 -7.20 4.73
N TYR A 159 -4.08 -6.06 4.09
CA TYR A 159 -2.96 -5.21 4.47
C TYR A 159 -3.19 -4.54 5.83
N GLN A 160 -4.39 -4.02 6.08
CA GLN A 160 -4.77 -3.47 7.38
C GLN A 160 -4.64 -4.51 8.49
N GLN A 161 -5.10 -5.74 8.26
CA GLN A 161 -4.95 -6.84 9.22
C GLN A 161 -3.48 -7.14 9.52
N LEU A 162 -2.60 -7.11 8.51
CA LEU A 162 -1.15 -7.28 8.70
C LEU A 162 -0.56 -6.18 9.59
N LEU A 163 -0.92 -4.91 9.35
CA LEU A 163 -0.47 -3.79 10.17
C LEU A 163 -1.02 -3.85 11.60
N ASP A 164 -2.30 -4.22 11.76
CA ASP A 164 -2.97 -4.37 13.05
C ASP A 164 -2.30 -5.43 13.90
N GLN A 165 -2.06 -6.61 13.31
CA GLN A 165 -1.37 -7.69 13.99
C GLN A 165 -0.02 -7.17 14.50
N LEU A 166 0.79 -6.58 13.63
CA LEU A 166 2.14 -6.11 13.98
C LEU A 166 2.17 -4.82 14.83
N GLU A 167 1.02 -4.26 15.21
CA GLU A 167 0.86 -2.99 15.95
C GLU A 167 1.53 -1.79 15.24
N LEU A 168 1.47 -1.75 13.91
CA LEU A 168 2.18 -0.77 13.08
C LEU A 168 1.36 0.48 12.70
N ASN A 169 0.06 0.53 13.03
CA ASN A 169 -0.84 1.61 12.57
C ASN A 169 -0.36 3.02 12.92
N ASP A 170 0.23 3.21 14.10
CA ASP A 170 0.71 4.52 14.53
C ASP A 170 1.96 5.02 13.79
N PHE A 171 2.65 4.14 13.06
CA PHE A 171 3.92 4.47 12.42
C PHE A 171 3.74 5.29 11.13
N GLU A 172 2.54 5.33 10.54
CA GLU A 172 2.25 6.20 9.39
C GLU A 172 2.56 7.68 9.69
N ASN A 173 2.49 8.08 10.97
CA ASN A 173 2.76 9.44 11.40
C ASN A 173 4.25 9.78 11.45
N LEU A 174 5.12 8.80 11.23
CA LEU A 174 6.58 8.94 11.17
C LEU A 174 7.11 8.97 9.72
N LEU A 175 6.23 8.79 8.73
CA LEU A 175 6.55 8.84 7.32
C LEU A 175 6.68 10.28 6.82
N SER A 176 7.61 10.49 5.88
CA SER A 176 7.71 11.74 5.13
C SER A 176 6.61 11.82 4.07
N ASP A 177 6.34 13.03 3.56
CA ASP A 177 5.25 13.27 2.61
C ASP A 177 5.44 12.49 1.29
N GLU A 178 6.69 12.26 0.88
CA GLU A 178 7.04 11.55 -0.36
C GLU A 178 6.54 10.10 -0.40
N HIS A 179 6.35 9.46 0.75
CA HIS A 179 5.79 8.10 0.84
C HIS A 179 4.30 8.04 0.45
N TYR A 180 3.61 9.19 0.41
CA TYR A 180 2.20 9.29 0.04
C TYR A 180 1.99 9.60 -1.44
N ILE A 181 3.05 9.84 -2.22
CA ILE A 181 2.93 10.23 -3.65
C ILE A 181 2.16 9.17 -4.45
N GLN A 182 2.58 7.89 -4.37
CA GLN A 182 1.97 6.81 -5.14
C GLN A 182 0.49 6.61 -4.75
N ALA A 183 0.20 6.60 -3.44
CA ALA A 183 -1.17 6.49 -2.94
C ALA A 183 -2.07 7.64 -3.44
N ALA A 184 -1.56 8.87 -3.41
CA ALA A 184 -2.27 10.03 -3.91
C ALA A 184 -2.52 9.97 -5.44
N VAL A 185 -1.57 9.45 -6.22
CA VAL A 185 -1.74 9.25 -7.67
C VAL A 185 -2.79 8.18 -7.96
N GLN A 186 -2.76 7.04 -7.26
CA GLN A 186 -3.79 5.99 -7.42
C GLN A 186 -5.19 6.50 -7.08
N LEU A 187 -5.33 7.23 -5.97
CA LEU A 187 -6.59 7.86 -5.59
C LEU A 187 -7.02 8.95 -6.58
N ALA A 188 -6.10 9.73 -7.15
CA ALA A 188 -6.46 10.67 -8.19
C ALA A 188 -6.96 9.96 -9.46
N LEU A 189 -6.36 8.83 -9.86
CA LEU A 189 -6.87 7.99 -10.96
C LEU A 189 -8.25 7.41 -10.66
N ALA A 190 -8.54 7.09 -9.39
CA ALA A 190 -9.84 6.61 -8.93
C ALA A 190 -10.99 7.59 -9.22
N TYR A 191 -10.69 8.89 -9.25
CA TYR A 191 -11.65 9.96 -9.55
C TYR A 191 -11.32 10.69 -10.86
N ALA A 192 -10.50 10.09 -11.74
CA ALA A 192 -10.17 10.74 -13.00
C ALA A 192 -11.39 10.78 -13.95
N PRO A 193 -11.58 11.87 -14.71
CA PRO A 193 -12.68 11.97 -15.65
C PRO A 193 -12.44 11.09 -16.88
N ALA A 194 -13.47 10.90 -17.72
CA ALA A 194 -13.49 9.94 -18.84
C ALA A 194 -12.34 10.14 -19.83
N GLU A 195 -11.84 11.37 -19.94
CA GLU A 195 -10.73 11.74 -20.78
C GLU A 195 -9.49 10.93 -20.43
N TYR A 196 -9.25 10.58 -19.15
CA TYR A 196 -8.04 9.92 -18.63
C TYR A 196 -8.08 8.38 -18.69
N ILE A 197 -9.09 7.80 -19.36
CA ILE A 197 -9.20 6.34 -19.50
C ILE A 197 -7.90 5.69 -20.04
N PRO A 198 -7.20 6.25 -21.06
CA PRO A 198 -5.94 5.66 -21.51
C PRO A 198 -4.85 5.62 -20.43
N GLU A 199 -4.72 6.67 -19.62
CA GLU A 199 -3.77 6.73 -18.51
C GLU A 199 -4.16 5.75 -17.39
N VAL A 200 -5.44 5.62 -17.06
CA VAL A 200 -5.93 4.64 -16.07
C VAL A 200 -5.59 3.21 -16.51
N LEU A 201 -5.84 2.88 -17.78
CA LEU A 201 -5.52 1.55 -18.33
C LEU A 201 -4.01 1.30 -18.42
N GLY A 202 -3.25 2.33 -18.76
CA GLY A 202 -1.78 2.28 -18.74
C GLY A 202 -1.25 2.02 -17.34
N PHE A 203 -1.76 2.74 -16.34
CA PHE A 203 -1.38 2.54 -14.93
C PHE A 203 -1.68 1.11 -14.51
N ASN A 204 -2.90 0.63 -14.79
CA ASN A 204 -3.31 -0.74 -14.53
C ASN A 204 -2.36 -1.76 -15.18
N MET A 205 -2.08 -1.61 -16.48
CA MET A 205 -1.18 -2.51 -17.21
C MET A 205 0.23 -2.59 -16.59
N GLY A 206 0.73 -1.49 -16.05
CA GLY A 206 2.02 -1.45 -15.35
C GLY A 206 1.97 -2.04 -13.94
N TYR A 207 0.90 -1.79 -13.19
CA TYR A 207 0.76 -2.24 -11.81
C TYR A 207 0.51 -3.76 -11.72
N GLU A 208 -0.33 -4.30 -12.60
CA GLU A 208 -0.70 -5.73 -12.64
C GLU A 208 0.42 -6.65 -13.15
N GLN A 209 1.61 -6.12 -13.45
CA GLN A 209 2.76 -6.98 -13.71
C GLN A 209 3.25 -7.57 -12.40
N LEU A 210 3.76 -8.80 -12.39
CA LEU A 210 4.38 -9.40 -11.21
C LEU A 210 5.83 -8.89 -11.03
N PRO A 211 6.12 -7.88 -10.17
CA PRO A 211 7.48 -7.42 -9.99
C PRO A 211 8.28 -8.40 -9.12
N LEU A 212 9.59 -8.48 -9.39
CA LEU A 212 10.54 -9.29 -8.61
C LEU A 212 10.45 -9.01 -7.10
N HIS A 213 10.17 -7.75 -6.73
CA HIS A 213 10.16 -7.37 -5.33
C HIS A 213 9.06 -8.07 -4.53
N LEU A 214 7.87 -8.32 -5.11
CA LEU A 214 6.79 -9.04 -4.40
C LEU A 214 7.19 -10.50 -4.13
N LEU A 215 7.87 -11.14 -5.08
CA LEU A 215 8.37 -12.52 -4.94
C LEU A 215 9.38 -12.64 -3.80
N ILE A 216 10.38 -11.74 -3.75
CA ILE A 216 11.40 -11.74 -2.69
C ILE A 216 10.80 -11.32 -1.35
N SER A 217 9.96 -10.28 -1.32
CA SER A 217 9.28 -9.85 -0.08
C SER A 217 8.43 -10.97 0.52
N ASN A 218 7.62 -11.67 -0.29
CA ASN A 218 6.84 -12.82 0.17
C ASN A 218 7.74 -13.90 0.79
N TYR A 219 8.84 -14.25 0.12
CA TYR A 219 9.78 -15.26 0.58
C TYR A 219 10.43 -14.88 1.93
N GLU A 220 10.97 -13.66 2.02
CA GLU A 220 11.74 -13.22 3.19
C GLU A 220 10.86 -12.86 4.40
N LEU A 221 9.66 -12.30 4.18
CA LEU A 221 8.70 -12.07 5.27
C LEU A 221 8.29 -13.38 5.92
N LYS A 222 8.02 -14.42 5.12
CA LYS A 222 7.70 -15.76 5.62
C LYS A 222 8.87 -16.37 6.39
N GLU A 223 10.10 -16.19 5.92
CA GLU A 223 11.31 -16.62 6.62
C GLU A 223 11.43 -15.96 8.01
N LEU A 224 11.15 -14.65 8.08
CA LEU A 224 11.14 -13.86 9.30
C LEU A 224 9.98 -14.18 10.25
N GLY A 225 8.98 -14.95 9.79
CA GLY A 225 7.78 -15.27 10.56
C GLY A 225 6.75 -14.15 10.57
N ILE A 226 6.76 -13.28 9.56
CA ILE A 226 5.73 -12.28 9.29
C ILE A 226 4.70 -12.87 8.33
N ASP A 227 3.42 -12.59 8.55
CA ASP A 227 2.38 -12.96 7.60
C ASP A 227 2.63 -12.28 6.24
N SER A 228 2.67 -13.09 5.19
CA SER A 228 2.98 -12.70 3.82
C SER A 228 1.78 -12.88 2.89
N HIS A 229 0.59 -13.18 3.43
CA HIS A 229 -0.59 -13.53 2.65
C HIS A 229 -0.97 -12.48 1.60
N TYR A 230 -0.95 -11.18 1.95
CA TYR A 230 -1.17 -10.08 1.00
C TYR A 230 -0.21 -10.14 -0.21
N PHE A 231 1.09 -10.39 0.01
CA PHE A 231 2.08 -10.49 -1.06
C PHE A 231 1.92 -11.79 -1.86
N ASN A 232 1.56 -12.89 -1.19
CA ASN A 232 1.33 -14.16 -1.84
C ASN A 232 0.10 -14.14 -2.77
N LEU A 233 -0.95 -13.40 -2.39
CA LEU A 233 -2.15 -13.25 -3.20
C LEU A 233 -1.79 -12.73 -4.59
N HIS A 234 -1.12 -11.58 -4.67
CA HIS A 234 -0.63 -10.95 -5.91
C HIS A 234 0.22 -11.90 -6.78
N ILE A 235 1.06 -12.76 -6.19
CA ILE A 235 1.84 -13.75 -6.96
C ILE A 235 0.94 -14.71 -7.74
N THR A 236 -0.23 -15.07 -7.19
CA THR A 236 -1.15 -16.02 -7.81
C THR A 236 -2.08 -15.36 -8.83
N ILE A 237 -2.59 -14.16 -8.54
CA ILE A 237 -3.58 -13.47 -9.38
C ILE A 237 -2.94 -12.62 -10.50
N ASP A 238 -1.73 -12.09 -10.31
CA ASP A 238 -1.07 -11.19 -11.27
C ASP A 238 -0.19 -11.95 -12.29
N ASN A 239 -0.62 -13.16 -12.66
CA ASN A 239 0.10 -13.98 -13.61
C ASN A 239 -0.26 -13.60 -15.08
N PHE A 240 0.64 -13.89 -16.02
CA PHE A 240 0.46 -13.56 -17.43
C PHE A 240 -0.30 -14.65 -18.24
N ASP A 241 -0.62 -15.80 -17.66
CA ASP A 241 -1.35 -16.87 -18.36
C ASP A 241 -2.85 -16.55 -18.43
N ASN A 242 -3.49 -16.39 -17.27
CA ASN A 242 -4.91 -16.07 -17.14
C ASN A 242 -5.22 -15.02 -16.05
N GLY A 243 -4.18 -14.44 -15.47
CA GLY A 243 -4.26 -13.47 -14.38
C GLY A 243 -4.48 -12.04 -14.85
N HIS A 244 -4.33 -11.11 -13.90
CA HIS A 244 -4.61 -9.69 -14.12
C HIS A 244 -3.72 -9.06 -15.19
N ALA A 245 -2.46 -9.47 -15.31
CA ALA A 245 -1.54 -8.95 -16.33
C ALA A 245 -2.09 -9.13 -17.76
N GLN A 246 -2.66 -10.30 -18.04
CA GLN A 246 -3.27 -10.61 -19.34
C GLN A 246 -4.60 -9.87 -19.53
N LYS A 247 -5.48 -9.86 -18.52
CA LYS A 247 -6.74 -9.08 -18.55
C LYS A 247 -6.48 -7.58 -18.78
N ALA A 248 -5.45 -7.03 -18.16
CA ALA A 248 -5.06 -5.62 -18.29
C ALA A 248 -4.65 -5.29 -19.73
N LEU A 249 -3.84 -6.14 -20.36
CA LEU A 249 -3.48 -6.02 -21.77
C LEU A 249 -4.72 -6.10 -22.68
N GLU A 250 -5.60 -7.07 -22.44
CA GLU A 250 -6.84 -7.20 -23.21
C GLU A 250 -7.74 -5.97 -23.07
N GLY A 251 -7.83 -5.38 -21.88
CA GLY A 251 -8.54 -4.14 -21.61
C GLY A 251 -7.98 -2.98 -22.45
N VAL A 252 -6.66 -2.81 -22.48
CA VAL A 252 -5.98 -1.82 -23.31
C VAL A 252 -6.32 -2.03 -24.80
N LEU A 253 -6.17 -3.26 -25.31
CA LEU A 253 -6.42 -3.57 -26.72
C LEU A 253 -7.90 -3.39 -27.12
N LYS A 254 -8.85 -3.79 -26.27
CA LYS A 254 -10.30 -3.60 -26.49
C LYS A 254 -10.67 -2.13 -26.57
N VAL A 255 -10.16 -1.33 -25.63
CA VAL A 255 -10.42 0.12 -25.62
C VAL A 255 -9.73 0.81 -26.80
N ALA A 256 -8.50 0.40 -27.14
CA ALA A 256 -7.76 0.93 -28.27
C ALA A 256 -8.61 0.89 -29.56
N GLN A 257 -9.39 -0.17 -29.81
CA GLN A 257 -10.26 -0.30 -30.98
C GLN A 257 -11.26 0.86 -31.14
N ARG A 258 -11.66 1.53 -30.06
CA ARG A 258 -12.59 2.67 -30.07
C ARG A 258 -11.94 4.03 -30.35
N TYR A 259 -10.61 4.11 -30.28
CA TYR A 259 -9.84 5.32 -30.58
C TYR A 259 -9.52 5.41 -32.08
N GLN A 260 -9.59 6.61 -32.65
CA GLN A 260 -9.25 6.82 -34.06
C GLN A 260 -7.74 6.96 -34.20
N ASP A 261 -7.16 7.82 -33.37
CA ASP A 261 -5.72 7.99 -33.24
C ASP A 261 -5.14 6.94 -32.27
N LYS A 262 -4.56 5.88 -32.83
CA LYS A 262 -3.94 4.80 -32.05
C LYS A 262 -2.60 5.21 -31.46
N GLU A 263 -1.87 6.11 -32.12
CA GLU A 263 -0.57 6.58 -31.65
C GLU A 263 -0.74 7.45 -30.42
N GLU A 264 -1.69 8.38 -30.43
CA GLU A 264 -2.02 9.19 -29.26
C GLU A 264 -2.58 8.33 -28.13
N PHE A 265 -3.42 7.34 -28.44
CA PHE A 265 -3.90 6.40 -27.43
C PHE A 265 -2.72 5.65 -26.77
N LEU A 266 -1.81 5.08 -27.55
CA LEU A 266 -0.64 4.37 -27.03
C LEU A 266 0.29 5.28 -26.24
N ARG A 267 0.49 6.53 -26.68
CA ARG A 267 1.26 7.54 -25.95
C ARG A 267 0.69 7.81 -24.57
N ARG A 268 -0.64 7.88 -24.44
CA ARG A 268 -1.31 8.10 -23.15
C ARG A 268 -1.33 6.85 -22.27
N VAL A 269 -1.44 5.67 -22.86
CA VAL A 269 -1.21 4.39 -22.15
C VAL A 269 0.21 4.35 -21.60
N LYS A 270 1.22 4.79 -22.37
CA LYS A 270 2.61 4.91 -21.91
C LYS A 270 2.74 5.88 -20.73
N ILE A 271 2.09 7.05 -20.77
CA ILE A 271 2.04 7.97 -19.62
C ILE A 271 1.48 7.26 -18.39
N GLY A 272 0.32 6.61 -18.54
CA GLY A 272 -0.31 5.84 -17.48
C GLY A 272 0.63 4.79 -16.87
N TYR A 273 1.29 4.01 -17.73
CA TYR A 273 2.24 2.98 -17.32
C TYR A 273 3.33 3.56 -16.42
N TYR A 274 3.89 4.72 -16.80
CA TYR A 274 4.97 5.36 -16.03
C TYR A 274 4.52 6.21 -14.85
N LEU A 275 3.23 6.46 -14.68
CA LEU A 275 2.71 6.96 -13.41
C LEU A 275 2.93 5.96 -12.27
N ASN A 276 3.19 4.68 -12.55
CA ASN A 276 3.62 3.71 -11.53
C ASN A 276 5.01 4.05 -10.92
N ASP A 277 5.87 4.72 -11.69
CA ASP A 277 7.26 5.01 -11.30
C ASP A 277 7.41 6.32 -10.49
N VAL A 278 6.35 7.11 -10.33
CA VAL A 278 6.43 8.38 -9.61
C VAL A 278 6.47 8.17 -8.10
N GLY A 279 7.23 9.00 -7.39
CA GLY A 279 7.44 8.86 -5.95
C GLY A 279 8.42 7.75 -5.58
N ILE A 280 8.30 7.22 -4.36
CA ILE A 280 9.21 6.20 -3.83
C ILE A 280 8.58 4.82 -3.98
N GLY A 281 9.01 4.05 -4.98
CA GLY A 281 8.55 2.67 -5.16
C GLY A 281 9.16 1.67 -4.16
N SER A 282 8.54 0.49 -4.04
CA SER A 282 8.96 -0.58 -3.09
C SER A 282 10.44 -0.95 -3.18
N THR A 283 11.02 -1.04 -4.39
CA THR A 283 12.44 -1.34 -4.57
C THR A 283 13.35 -0.22 -4.04
N ALA A 284 12.92 1.04 -4.15
CA ALA A 284 13.64 2.17 -3.56
C ALA A 284 13.51 2.16 -2.03
N VAL A 285 12.34 1.79 -1.49
CA VAL A 285 12.16 1.60 -0.04
C VAL A 285 13.14 0.55 0.50
N VAL A 286 13.18 -0.64 -0.12
CA VAL A 286 14.09 -1.74 0.28
C VAL A 286 15.56 -1.29 0.29
N LYS A 287 15.99 -0.55 -0.73
CA LYS A 287 17.37 -0.05 -0.83
C LYS A 287 17.74 0.99 0.24
N ASN A 288 16.74 1.69 0.80
CA ASN A 288 16.92 2.81 1.71
C ASN A 288 16.26 2.55 3.09
N LEU A 289 16.27 1.29 3.55
CA LEU A 289 15.90 0.95 4.92
C LEU A 289 17.00 1.46 5.88
N ASP A 290 16.58 2.14 6.94
CA ASP A 290 17.47 2.74 7.94
C ASP A 290 16.84 2.70 9.34
N LEU A 291 17.21 1.65 10.07
CA LEU A 291 16.77 1.48 11.45
C LEU A 291 17.26 2.58 12.39
N ARG A 292 18.42 3.20 12.13
CA ARG A 292 18.92 4.29 12.99
C ARG A 292 17.94 5.46 12.94
N SER A 293 17.53 5.87 11.74
CA SER A 293 16.55 6.95 11.56
C SER A 293 15.21 6.62 12.21
N ASN A 294 14.75 5.36 12.13
CA ASN A 294 13.51 4.97 12.80
C ASN A 294 13.61 5.01 14.33
N VAL A 295 14.73 4.57 14.90
CA VAL A 295 14.94 4.66 16.36
C VAL A 295 14.95 6.11 16.83
N GLU A 296 15.50 7.04 16.04
CA GLU A 296 15.42 8.48 16.33
C GLU A 296 13.98 8.97 16.36
N LYS A 297 13.20 8.65 15.32
CA LYS A 297 11.78 9.04 15.23
C LYS A 297 10.95 8.45 16.37
N ILE A 298 11.21 7.20 16.75
CA ILE A 298 10.58 6.56 17.90
C ILE A 298 10.92 7.33 19.18
N LEU A 299 12.19 7.66 19.41
CA LEU A 299 12.61 8.40 20.60
C LEU A 299 12.04 9.82 20.63
N ILE A 300 12.01 10.53 19.50
CA ILE A 300 11.35 11.83 19.37
C ILE A 300 9.86 11.72 19.71
N LYS A 301 9.16 10.68 19.21
CA LYS A 301 7.75 10.42 19.55
C LYS A 301 7.59 10.22 21.05
N LYS A 302 8.44 9.43 21.71
CA LYS A 302 8.38 9.19 23.16
C LYS A 302 8.78 10.43 23.98
N ALA A 303 9.70 11.26 23.49
CA ALA A 303 10.17 12.47 24.14
C ALA A 303 9.03 13.45 24.43
N LYS A 304 8.01 13.53 23.55
CA LYS A 304 6.82 14.39 23.71
C LYS A 304 6.15 14.22 25.09
N VAL A 305 6.13 13.00 25.62
CA VAL A 305 5.62 12.68 26.96
C VAL A 305 6.76 12.53 27.97
N GLY A 306 7.84 11.84 27.60
CA GLY A 306 8.95 11.50 28.49
C GLY A 306 9.66 12.71 29.10
N ARG A 307 9.72 13.84 28.37
CA ARG A 307 10.38 15.08 28.82
C ARG A 307 9.86 15.69 30.12
N PHE A 308 8.72 15.20 30.63
CA PHE A 308 8.11 15.68 31.87
C PHE A 308 8.28 14.73 33.06
N ILE A 309 8.83 13.52 32.88
CA ILE A 309 8.68 12.43 33.85
C ILE A 309 10.01 12.03 34.53
N HIS A 310 11.17 12.29 33.92
CA HIS A 310 12.44 11.74 34.42
C HIS A 310 13.02 12.46 35.64
N GLY A 311 12.63 13.72 35.90
CA GLY A 311 13.11 14.52 37.02
C GLY A 311 14.66 14.64 37.07
N ASP A 312 15.21 14.99 38.24
CA ASP A 312 16.65 15.26 38.41
C ASP A 312 17.50 14.03 38.75
N LYS A 313 16.90 12.83 38.75
CA LYS A 313 17.50 11.62 39.32
C LYS A 313 18.55 10.96 38.42
N CYS A 314 18.64 11.36 37.15
CA CYS A 314 19.58 10.78 36.19
C CYS A 314 20.16 11.88 35.29
N ARG A 315 21.48 11.84 35.10
CA ARG A 315 22.21 12.72 34.20
C ARG A 315 23.08 11.90 33.27
N ILE A 316 23.15 12.32 32.02
CA ILE A 316 24.09 11.81 31.01
C ILE A 316 24.85 13.01 30.47
N GLU A 317 26.18 12.92 30.46
CA GLU A 317 27.07 14.04 30.09
C GLU A 317 26.75 15.32 30.87
N ASN A 318 26.51 15.19 32.18
CA ASN A 318 26.13 16.27 33.10
C ASN A 318 24.79 16.98 32.79
N ARG A 319 24.04 16.53 31.78
CA ARG A 319 22.73 17.06 31.39
C ARG A 319 21.60 16.16 31.87
N GLN A 320 20.47 16.73 32.30
CA GLN A 320 19.33 15.94 32.76
C GLN A 320 18.61 15.29 31.58
N ILE A 321 17.89 14.20 31.83
CA ILE A 321 17.13 13.52 30.76
C ILE A 321 16.02 14.43 30.21
N ASN A 322 15.33 15.21 31.06
CA ASN A 322 14.30 16.14 30.57
C ASN A 322 14.88 17.19 29.61
N ASP A 323 16.09 17.72 29.91
CA ASP A 323 16.78 18.65 29.01
C ASP A 323 17.13 17.99 27.68
N TRP A 324 17.58 16.73 27.70
CA TRP A 324 17.86 15.96 26.49
C TRP A 324 16.62 15.79 25.61
N LEU A 325 15.45 15.58 26.20
CA LEU A 325 14.18 15.30 25.51
C LEU A 325 13.35 16.56 25.15
N GLN A 326 13.93 17.75 25.29
CA GLN A 326 13.20 19.01 25.17
C GLN A 326 12.70 19.30 23.74
N ASP A 327 13.49 18.92 22.73
CA ASP A 327 13.30 19.16 21.30
C ASP A 327 13.90 18.01 20.46
N ASP A 328 13.59 17.98 19.16
CA ASP A 328 13.95 16.88 18.26
C ASP A 328 15.48 16.75 18.09
N GLU A 329 16.19 17.87 17.87
CA GLU A 329 17.64 17.89 17.67
C GLU A 329 18.37 17.39 18.92
N SER A 330 17.96 17.88 20.09
CA SER A 330 18.48 17.46 21.38
C SER A 330 18.18 15.99 21.67
N THR A 331 17.02 15.48 21.26
CA THR A 331 16.65 14.07 21.43
C THR A 331 17.51 13.15 20.57
N VAL A 332 17.83 13.56 19.33
CA VAL A 332 18.78 12.86 18.47
C VAL A 332 20.18 12.86 19.09
N ALA A 333 20.65 14.02 19.54
CA ALA A 333 21.96 14.14 20.20
C ALA A 333 22.07 13.32 21.49
N PHE A 334 20.95 13.13 22.20
CA PHE A 334 20.88 12.27 23.39
C PHE A 334 21.19 10.81 23.06
N LEU A 335 20.72 10.33 21.91
CA LEU A 335 20.96 8.98 21.46
C LEU A 335 22.44 8.72 21.19
N ASP A 336 23.14 9.69 20.59
CA ASP A 336 24.59 9.62 20.42
C ASP A 336 25.33 9.71 21.77
N ALA A 337 24.81 10.47 22.73
CA ALA A 337 25.35 10.52 24.10
C ALA A 337 25.21 9.17 24.81
N LEU A 338 24.09 8.46 24.62
CA LEU A 338 23.89 7.10 25.14
C LEU A 338 24.93 6.13 24.57
N ILE A 339 25.29 6.26 23.29
CA ILE A 339 26.34 5.46 22.66
C ILE A 339 27.72 5.81 23.24
N ARG A 340 28.09 7.11 23.28
CA ARG A 340 29.39 7.56 23.84
C ARG A 340 29.60 7.14 25.30
N LYS A 341 28.52 6.97 26.06
CA LYS A 341 28.55 6.52 27.46
C LYS A 341 28.33 5.02 27.63
N ASN A 342 28.36 4.24 26.55
CA ASN A 342 28.17 2.78 26.56
C ASN A 342 26.85 2.33 27.19
N TRP A 343 25.82 3.19 27.19
CA TRP A 343 24.45 2.78 27.55
C TRP A 343 23.81 2.00 26.41
N ILE A 344 24.18 2.34 25.17
CA ILE A 344 23.89 1.59 23.96
C ILE A 344 25.23 1.18 23.36
N LYS A 345 25.35 -0.08 22.98
CA LYS A 345 26.54 -0.65 22.36
C LYS A 345 26.18 -1.27 21.00
N PRO A 346 26.20 -0.49 19.91
CA PRO A 346 25.82 -0.98 18.58
C PRO A 346 26.77 -2.09 18.10
N GLY A 347 26.21 -3.15 17.51
CA GLY A 347 26.93 -4.32 17.02
C GLY A 347 27.33 -5.34 18.08
N GLU A 348 27.07 -5.08 19.37
CA GLU A 348 27.22 -6.05 20.45
C GLU A 348 25.90 -6.78 20.74
N ASP A 349 25.94 -7.83 21.57
CA ASP A 349 24.72 -8.43 22.13
C ASP A 349 23.87 -7.33 22.78
N VAL A 350 22.58 -7.26 22.43
CA VAL A 350 21.66 -6.26 22.98
C VAL A 350 21.65 -6.25 24.51
N GLN A 351 21.89 -7.41 25.15
CA GLN A 351 21.94 -7.56 26.60
C GLN A 351 23.16 -6.86 27.22
N GLU A 352 24.14 -6.45 26.43
CA GLU A 352 25.25 -5.60 26.89
C GLU A 352 24.88 -4.12 26.92
N SER A 353 23.76 -3.72 26.31
CA SER A 353 23.24 -2.37 26.33
C SER A 353 22.35 -2.12 27.55
N ARG A 354 22.79 -1.22 28.44
CA ARG A 354 22.00 -0.80 29.61
C ARG A 354 20.64 -0.23 29.21
N PHE A 355 20.57 0.55 28.13
CA PHE A 355 19.33 1.15 27.66
C PHE A 355 18.28 0.07 27.31
N TRP A 356 18.70 -1.02 26.65
CA TRP A 356 17.81 -2.13 26.32
C TRP A 356 17.17 -2.75 27.57
N LYS A 357 17.97 -3.01 28.61
CA LYS A 357 17.47 -3.53 29.89
C LYS A 357 16.43 -2.62 30.55
N LEU A 358 16.51 -1.30 30.33
CA LEU A 358 15.52 -0.37 30.91
C LEU A 358 14.14 -0.50 30.27
N ILE A 359 14.08 -0.87 28.98
CA ILE A 359 12.86 -0.88 28.17
C ILE A 359 12.26 -2.28 27.99
N ASP A 360 13.06 -3.35 28.11
CA ASP A 360 12.62 -4.73 27.86
C ASP A 360 12.38 -5.56 29.14
N ASP A 361 13.10 -5.27 30.24
CA ASP A 361 12.94 -5.97 31.52
C ASP A 361 11.58 -5.66 32.16
N ASP A 362 10.91 -6.68 32.72
CA ASP A 362 9.61 -6.56 33.41
C ASP A 362 9.67 -5.68 34.67
N ARG A 363 10.88 -5.55 35.25
CA ARG A 363 11.19 -4.65 36.37
C ARG A 363 11.95 -3.40 35.90
N GLY A 364 12.09 -3.22 34.58
CA GLY A 364 12.72 -2.06 33.97
C GLY A 364 11.96 -0.76 34.27
N LYS A 365 12.70 0.34 34.48
CA LYS A 365 12.08 1.65 34.80
C LYS A 365 11.23 2.22 33.67
N MET A 366 11.36 1.68 32.46
CA MET A 366 10.62 2.10 31.27
C MET A 366 9.77 0.95 30.70
N PHE A 367 9.46 -0.05 31.52
CA PHE A 367 8.55 -1.14 31.12
C PHE A 367 7.20 -0.58 30.65
N GLY A 368 6.73 -1.05 29.50
CA GLY A 368 5.47 -0.62 28.88
C GLY A 368 5.51 0.74 28.15
N VAL A 369 6.66 1.44 28.13
CA VAL A 369 6.78 2.73 27.41
C VAL A 369 6.84 2.53 25.90
N PHE A 370 7.51 1.48 25.44
CA PHE A 370 7.70 1.15 24.02
C PHE A 370 6.78 0.00 23.62
N SER A 371 6.12 0.12 22.47
CA SER A 371 5.34 -0.97 21.88
C SER A 371 6.26 -2.08 21.38
N TYR A 372 5.66 -3.22 21.02
CA TYR A 372 6.41 -4.34 20.49
C TYR A 372 7.25 -3.99 19.25
N PRO A 373 6.68 -3.41 18.16
CA PRO A 373 7.47 -3.06 16.97
C PRO A 373 8.54 -2.01 17.25
N GLU A 374 8.30 -1.06 18.15
CA GLU A 374 9.31 -0.08 18.56
C GLU A 374 10.51 -0.76 19.22
N LYS A 375 10.27 -1.70 20.15
CA LYS A 375 11.33 -2.49 20.77
C LYS A 375 12.06 -3.36 19.76
N GLN A 376 11.35 -3.97 18.81
CA GLN A 376 11.98 -4.82 17.79
C GLN A 376 12.94 -4.02 16.89
N MET A 377 12.54 -2.81 16.45
CA MET A 377 13.44 -1.93 15.67
C MET A 377 14.66 -1.48 16.49
N ILE A 378 14.47 -1.15 17.78
CA ILE A 378 15.58 -0.80 18.68
C ILE A 378 16.52 -2.00 18.88
N TYR A 379 15.97 -3.19 19.12
CA TYR A 379 16.73 -4.43 19.25
C TYR A 379 17.62 -4.65 18.04
N ASP A 380 17.02 -4.66 16.85
CA ASP A 380 17.70 -4.98 15.60
C ASP A 380 18.74 -3.92 15.20
N TRP A 381 18.47 -2.66 15.54
CA TRP A 381 19.44 -1.58 15.39
C TRP A 381 20.66 -1.76 16.30
N ILE A 382 20.46 -2.07 17.58
CA ILE A 382 21.56 -2.28 18.53
C ILE A 382 22.34 -3.55 18.17
N GLN A 383 21.64 -4.66 17.91
CA GLN A 383 22.25 -5.96 17.62
C GLN A 383 23.05 -5.95 16.32
N GLY A 384 22.60 -5.17 15.34
CA GLY A 384 23.25 -5.00 14.04
C GLY A 384 23.09 -6.21 13.10
N PRO A 385 23.54 -6.08 11.83
CA PRO A 385 23.24 -7.03 10.77
C PRO A 385 24.06 -8.33 10.81
N GLN A 386 25.11 -8.42 11.62
CA GLN A 386 26.02 -9.59 11.65
C GLN A 386 25.50 -10.74 12.53
N SER A 387 24.52 -10.48 13.40
CA SER A 387 23.90 -11.47 14.27
C SER A 387 22.51 -11.84 13.74
N THR A 388 22.44 -12.38 12.53
CA THR A 388 21.19 -12.73 11.83
C THR A 388 20.49 -13.99 12.37
N SER A 389 21.03 -14.62 13.41
CA SER A 389 20.65 -15.99 13.80
C SER A 389 19.41 -16.10 14.69
N THR A 390 18.81 -15.01 15.17
CA THR A 390 17.88 -15.09 16.33
C THR A 390 16.56 -14.34 16.26
N THR A 391 16.34 -13.41 15.33
CA THR A 391 15.09 -12.63 15.29
C THR A 391 14.09 -13.23 14.33
N SER A 392 13.28 -14.17 14.82
CA SER A 392 12.09 -14.64 14.13
C SER A 392 10.84 -14.33 14.97
N LEU A 393 9.82 -13.75 14.34
CA LEU A 393 8.55 -13.42 14.98
C LEU A 393 7.67 -14.65 15.29
N ARG A 394 8.13 -15.86 14.98
CA ARG A 394 7.37 -17.11 15.19
C ARG A 394 6.83 -17.28 16.61
N GLY A 395 7.53 -16.78 17.63
CA GLY A 395 7.08 -16.84 19.03
C GLY A 395 5.98 -15.81 19.38
N TRP A 396 5.97 -14.67 18.70
CA TRP A 396 4.99 -13.60 18.88
C TRP A 396 3.70 -13.89 18.10
N ALA A 397 3.81 -14.37 16.86
CA ALA A 397 2.66 -14.73 16.00
C ALA A 397 1.72 -15.77 16.66
N ARG A 398 2.27 -16.81 17.29
CA ARG A 398 1.49 -17.85 18.01
C ARG A 398 0.67 -17.30 19.18
N LYS A 399 1.14 -16.26 19.87
CA LYS A 399 0.41 -15.64 21.00
C LYS A 399 -0.77 -14.80 20.53
N HIS A 400 -0.67 -14.18 19.35
CA HIS A 400 -1.74 -13.37 18.78
C HIS A 400 -2.79 -14.22 18.02
N GLU A 401 -2.41 -15.31 17.35
CA GLU A 401 -3.38 -16.27 16.77
C GLU A 401 -4.34 -16.82 17.83
N GLN A 402 -3.85 -17.14 19.04
CA GLN A 402 -4.69 -17.57 20.17
C GLN A 402 -5.57 -16.45 20.75
N LYS A 403 -5.19 -15.18 20.58
CA LYS A 403 -5.95 -14.01 21.06
C LYS A 403 -7.04 -13.61 20.07
N ASN A 404 -6.76 -13.70 18.76
CA ASN A 404 -7.72 -13.40 17.69
C ASN A 404 -8.80 -14.47 17.51
N GLN A 405 -8.57 -15.72 17.93
CA GLN A 405 -9.64 -16.73 18.01
C GLN A 405 -10.65 -16.46 19.14
N ASN A 406 -10.33 -15.56 20.08
CA ASN A 406 -11.14 -15.22 21.26
C ASN A 406 -11.58 -13.73 21.30
N GLN A 407 -11.39 -12.97 20.23
CA GLN A 407 -12.07 -11.69 20.10
C GLN A 407 -13.41 -11.92 19.42
N ASP A 408 -14.44 -12.01 20.25
CA ASP A 408 -15.80 -11.64 19.85
C ASP A 408 -15.69 -10.35 19.03
N ARG A 409 -15.93 -10.43 17.73
CA ARG A 409 -16.25 -9.23 16.94
C ARG A 409 -17.43 -8.60 17.66
N PRO A 410 -17.47 -7.26 17.86
CA PRO A 410 -18.68 -6.64 18.36
C PRO A 410 -19.80 -6.88 17.33
N GLU A 411 -20.56 -7.95 17.51
CA GLU A 411 -21.71 -8.35 16.69
C GLU A 411 -22.94 -7.46 16.92
N ASP A 412 -22.84 -6.42 17.75
CA ASP A 412 -24.00 -5.65 18.23
C ASP A 412 -23.97 -4.15 17.91
N MET A 413 -23.25 -3.71 16.88
CA MET A 413 -23.57 -2.42 16.26
C MET A 413 -24.34 -2.67 14.97
N VAL A 414 -25.66 -2.44 15.02
CA VAL A 414 -26.50 -2.41 13.82
C VAL A 414 -25.91 -1.35 12.88
N ASP A 415 -25.28 -1.81 11.80
CA ASP A 415 -24.87 -0.94 10.72
C ASP A 415 -26.14 -0.43 10.01
N PHE A 416 -26.59 0.75 10.45
CA PHE A 416 -27.80 1.39 9.95
C PHE A 416 -27.70 1.68 8.45
N GLU A 417 -26.50 2.01 7.96
CA GLU A 417 -26.26 2.28 6.55
C GLU A 417 -26.41 1.01 5.71
N LEU A 418 -25.75 -0.08 6.10
CA LEU A 418 -25.92 -1.39 5.46
C LEU A 418 -27.36 -1.88 5.51
N THR A 419 -28.02 -1.72 6.66
CA THR A 419 -29.43 -2.13 6.84
C THR A 419 -30.36 -1.35 5.91
N PHE A 420 -30.20 -0.03 5.84
CA PHE A 420 -30.98 0.84 4.96
C PHE A 420 -30.72 0.53 3.48
N LEU A 421 -29.45 0.32 3.11
CA LEU A 421 -29.06 -0.03 1.75
C LEU A 421 -29.67 -1.36 1.32
N LYS A 422 -29.55 -2.42 2.15
CA LYS A 422 -30.15 -3.74 1.88
C LYS A 422 -31.65 -3.65 1.62
N LYS A 423 -32.38 -2.93 2.48
CA LYS A 423 -33.82 -2.74 2.34
C LYS A 423 -34.16 -2.01 1.05
N SER A 424 -33.46 -0.93 0.75
CA SER A 424 -33.69 -0.14 -0.46
C SER A 424 -33.35 -0.92 -1.73
N TYR A 425 -32.24 -1.66 -1.72
CA TYR A 425 -31.78 -2.50 -2.84
C TYR A 425 -32.74 -3.65 -3.14
N GLN A 426 -33.35 -4.25 -2.11
CA GLN A 426 -34.36 -5.30 -2.26
C GLN A 426 -35.70 -4.76 -2.77
N ALA A 427 -36.04 -3.51 -2.43
CA ALA A 427 -37.29 -2.88 -2.85
C ALA A 427 -37.22 -2.28 -4.27
N GLU A 428 -36.03 -1.92 -4.74
CA GLU A 428 -35.84 -1.39 -6.09
C GLU A 428 -35.97 -2.51 -7.14
N THR A 429 -36.84 -2.32 -8.12
CA THR A 429 -37.11 -3.32 -9.17
C THR A 429 -36.31 -3.05 -10.44
N ASP A 430 -35.87 -1.80 -10.65
CA ASP A 430 -35.04 -1.43 -11.77
C ASP A 430 -33.58 -1.85 -11.53
N PHE A 431 -33.07 -2.71 -12.43
CA PHE A 431 -31.70 -3.23 -12.31
C PHE A 431 -30.64 -2.13 -12.36
N GLN A 432 -30.81 -1.14 -13.23
CA GLN A 432 -29.83 -0.06 -13.38
C GLN A 432 -29.78 0.82 -12.12
N LYS A 433 -30.93 1.16 -11.55
CA LYS A 433 -31.01 1.89 -10.28
C LYS A 433 -30.39 1.07 -9.15
N ARG A 434 -30.69 -0.23 -9.06
CA ARG A 434 -30.07 -1.14 -8.08
C ARG A 434 -28.55 -1.13 -8.16
N MET A 435 -27.99 -1.28 -9.36
CA MET A 435 -26.54 -1.26 -9.56
C MET A 435 -25.93 0.09 -9.18
N ASN A 436 -26.59 1.19 -9.53
CA ASN A 436 -26.12 2.53 -9.19
C ASN A 436 -26.14 2.83 -7.68
N MET A 437 -27.02 2.19 -6.91
CA MET A 437 -27.02 2.30 -5.45
C MET A 437 -25.77 1.71 -4.79
N LEU A 438 -25.08 0.77 -5.47
CA LEU A 438 -23.89 0.09 -4.95
C LEU A 438 -22.59 0.86 -5.26
N LEU A 439 -22.57 1.67 -6.33
CA LEU A 439 -21.36 2.35 -6.82
C LEU A 439 -20.64 3.23 -5.78
N PRO A 440 -21.32 4.00 -4.90
CA PRO A 440 -20.63 4.78 -3.88
C PRO A 440 -19.84 3.92 -2.88
N TYR A 441 -20.33 2.71 -2.61
CA TYR A 441 -19.74 1.78 -1.64
C TYR A 441 -18.60 0.95 -2.20
N LEU A 442 -18.40 0.98 -3.52
CA LEU A 442 -17.20 0.45 -4.17
C LEU A 442 -16.03 1.45 -4.06
N ALA A 443 -16.23 2.68 -3.59
CA ALA A 443 -15.17 3.69 -3.57
C ALA A 443 -13.98 3.29 -2.68
N PRO A 444 -12.76 3.81 -2.93
CA PRO A 444 -11.54 3.48 -2.18
C PRO A 444 -11.67 3.62 -0.64
N HIS A 445 -12.47 4.58 -0.18
CA HIS A 445 -12.69 4.86 1.24
C HIS A 445 -13.80 4.02 1.88
N MET A 446 -14.58 3.25 1.10
CA MET A 446 -15.75 2.51 1.57
C MET A 446 -15.65 1.00 1.38
N HIS A 447 -14.98 0.50 0.34
CA HIS A 447 -15.11 -0.90 -0.08
C HIS A 447 -14.73 -1.94 0.99
N HIS A 448 -13.86 -1.58 1.94
CA HIS A 448 -13.38 -2.44 3.01
C HIS A 448 -14.30 -2.44 4.25
N THR A 449 -15.31 -1.57 4.30
CA THR A 449 -16.33 -1.52 5.35
C THR A 449 -17.37 -2.64 5.18
N PRO A 450 -18.18 -2.99 6.19
CA PRO A 450 -19.25 -3.99 6.04
C PRO A 450 -20.23 -3.67 4.90
N VAL A 451 -20.59 -2.39 4.71
CA VAL A 451 -21.45 -1.97 3.59
C VAL A 451 -20.75 -2.04 2.24
N GLY A 452 -19.46 -1.72 2.18
CA GLY A 452 -18.63 -1.85 0.99
C GLY A 452 -18.44 -3.29 0.54
N LEU A 453 -18.13 -4.19 1.48
CA LEU A 453 -17.97 -5.62 1.22
C LEU A 453 -19.26 -6.23 0.70
N TRP A 454 -20.40 -5.93 1.33
CA TRP A 454 -21.70 -6.38 0.85
C TRP A 454 -22.03 -5.83 -0.53
N SER A 455 -21.78 -4.54 -0.77
CA SER A 455 -22.04 -3.91 -2.06
C SER A 455 -21.19 -4.50 -3.18
N THR A 456 -19.91 -4.77 -2.89
CA THR A 456 -18.99 -5.46 -3.80
C THR A 456 -19.51 -6.84 -4.15
N ASP A 457 -19.90 -7.64 -3.15
CA ASP A 457 -20.46 -8.98 -3.39
C ASP A 457 -21.69 -8.94 -4.31
N GLN A 458 -22.63 -8.02 -4.06
CA GLN A 458 -23.82 -7.86 -4.89
C GLN A 458 -23.50 -7.38 -6.32
N PHE A 459 -22.55 -6.45 -6.44
CA PHE A 459 -22.12 -5.92 -7.73
C PHE A 459 -21.43 -6.99 -8.57
N THR A 460 -20.48 -7.73 -7.99
CA THR A 460 -19.77 -8.84 -8.64
C THR A 460 -20.73 -9.96 -9.04
N ARG A 461 -21.64 -10.37 -8.15
CA ARG A 461 -22.67 -11.39 -8.48
C ARG A 461 -23.51 -11.01 -9.70
N SER A 462 -23.84 -9.73 -9.82
CA SER A 462 -24.75 -9.24 -10.85
C SER A 462 -24.08 -9.12 -12.21
N LEU A 463 -22.81 -8.72 -12.27
CA LEU A 463 -22.09 -8.47 -13.53
C LEU A 463 -21.17 -9.62 -13.95
N PHE A 464 -20.55 -10.30 -12.99
CA PHE A 464 -19.51 -11.29 -13.23
C PHE A 464 -19.77 -12.57 -12.41
N PRO A 465 -20.86 -13.32 -12.69
CA PRO A 465 -21.22 -14.50 -11.89
C PRO A 465 -20.15 -15.60 -11.91
N ALA A 466 -19.43 -15.77 -13.02
CA ALA A 466 -18.32 -16.71 -13.11
C ALA A 466 -17.14 -16.28 -12.21
N LEU A 467 -16.85 -14.97 -12.16
CA LEU A 467 -15.85 -14.40 -11.27
C LEU A 467 -16.25 -14.60 -9.81
N LYS A 468 -17.52 -14.37 -9.47
CA LYS A 468 -17.99 -14.59 -8.09
C LYS A 468 -17.77 -16.03 -7.63
N ALA A 469 -17.90 -17.01 -8.52
CA ALA A 469 -17.74 -18.41 -8.18
C ALA A 469 -16.31 -18.77 -7.73
N SER A 470 -15.28 -17.98 -8.03
CA SER A 470 -13.91 -18.21 -7.55
C SER A 470 -13.63 -17.71 -6.14
N PHE A 471 -14.57 -16.98 -5.52
CA PHE A 471 -14.46 -16.44 -4.15
C PHE A 471 -15.13 -17.31 -3.06
N VAL A 472 -15.62 -18.50 -3.42
CA VAL A 472 -16.41 -19.39 -2.54
C VAL A 472 -15.56 -20.48 -1.92
#